data_AF-A0A1A0IYK1-F1
#
_entry.id   AF-A0A1A0IYK1-F1
#
_cell.length_a   1.000
_cell.length_b   1.000
_cell.length_c   1.000
_cell.angle_alpha   90.00
_cell.angle_beta   90.00
_cell.angle_gamma   90.00
#
_symmetry.space_group_name_H-M   'P 1'
#
loop_
_entity.id
_entity.type
_entity.pdbx_description
1 polymer ?
#
loop_
_entity_poly.entity_id
_entity_poly.type
_entity_poly.pdbx_seq_one_letter_code
_entity_poly.pdbx_strand_id
1 'polypeptide(L)'
;MHSRASQRIAAYLTAGLGTTAGSLGNTMKQFVDNPDQWALMRDDPSPIPSTILEGVLIASVVQWFTRVTTRDDELDDILIPEGTRVLHSYAAGNTDERY
;
A
#
# COMPACT_ATOMS: atom_id res chain seq x y z
N MET A 1 -2.80 24.34 21.98
CA MET A 1 -1.48 23.78 21.61
C MET A 1 -1.37 22.28 21.88
N HIS A 2 -1.81 21.80 23.05
CA HIS A 2 -1.75 20.38 23.44
C HIS A 2 -2.57 19.42 22.55
N SER A 3 -3.78 19.78 22.09
CA SER A 3 -4.61 18.84 21.30
C SER A 3 -4.05 18.51 19.90
N ARG A 4 -3.36 19.47 19.25
CA ARG A 4 -2.71 19.24 17.95
C ARG A 4 -1.51 18.30 18.05
N ALA A 5 -0.79 18.32 19.17
CA ALA A 5 0.31 17.39 19.41
C ALA A 5 -0.23 15.96 19.56
N SER A 6 -1.28 15.76 20.35
CA SER A 6 -1.94 14.45 20.51
C SER A 6 -2.47 13.90 19.19
N GLN A 7 -3.10 14.72 18.35
CA GLN A 7 -3.60 14.29 17.04
C GLN A 7 -2.47 13.80 16.11
N ARG A 8 -1.33 14.51 16.09
CA ARG A 8 -0.17 14.11 15.28
C ARG A 8 0.45 12.82 15.77
N ILE A 9 0.62 12.68 17.08
CA ILE A 9 1.13 11.45 17.69
C ILE A 9 0.23 10.26 17.34
N ALA A 10 -1.10 10.43 17.47
CA ALA A 10 -2.05 9.41 17.07
C ALA A 10 -1.92 9.04 15.58
N ALA A 11 -1.78 10.02 14.70
CA ALA A 11 -1.57 9.76 13.27
C ALA A 11 -0.30 8.93 13.00
N TYR A 12 0.83 9.25 13.66
CA TYR A 12 2.06 8.47 13.54
C TYR A 12 1.90 7.03 14.01
N LEU A 13 1.25 6.82 15.16
CA LEU A 13 1.03 5.49 15.71
C LEU A 13 0.11 4.65 14.82
N THR A 14 -1.00 5.23 14.37
CA THR A 14 -1.97 4.54 13.50
C THR A 14 -1.37 4.22 12.14
N ALA A 15 -0.69 5.18 11.50
CA ALA A 15 -0.15 4.99 10.16
C ALA A 15 1.12 4.12 10.13
N GLY A 16 1.97 4.20 11.16
CA GLY A 16 3.27 3.52 11.16
C GLY A 16 3.24 2.10 11.72
N LEU A 17 2.42 1.82 12.73
CA LEU A 17 2.46 0.51 13.41
C LEU A 17 1.76 -0.58 12.60
N GLY A 18 0.49 -0.38 12.26
CA GLY A 18 -0.33 -1.41 11.61
C GLY A 18 0.14 -1.74 10.20
N THR A 19 0.57 -0.73 9.44
CA THR A 19 1.04 -0.91 8.06
C THR A 19 2.37 -1.66 8.03
N THR A 20 3.36 -1.28 8.84
CA THR A 20 4.67 -1.92 8.87
C THR A 20 4.56 -3.37 9.35
N ALA A 21 3.81 -3.62 10.43
CA ALA A 21 3.59 -4.98 10.93
C ALA A 21 2.83 -5.84 9.91
N GLY A 22 1.82 -5.27 9.24
CA GLY A 22 1.09 -5.93 8.16
C GLY A 22 1.98 -6.24 6.97
N SER A 23 2.86 -5.33 6.57
CA SER A 23 3.79 -5.53 5.44
C SER A 23 4.75 -6.66 5.74
N LEU A 24 5.39 -6.65 6.90
CA LEU A 24 6.28 -7.73 7.33
C LEU A 24 5.55 -9.08 7.36
N GLY A 25 4.36 -9.13 7.98
CA GLY A 25 3.58 -10.37 8.07
C GLY A 25 3.21 -10.92 6.69
N ASN A 26 2.81 -10.07 5.76
CA ASN A 26 2.49 -10.51 4.40
C ASN A 26 3.73 -10.92 3.61
N THR A 27 4.86 -10.21 3.70
CA THR A 27 6.12 -10.64 3.08
C THR A 27 6.54 -12.02 3.58
N MET A 28 6.43 -12.28 4.89
CA MET A 28 6.71 -13.60 5.45
C MET A 28 5.74 -14.66 4.95
N LYS A 29 4.46 -14.33 4.81
CA LYS A 29 3.48 -15.24 4.19
C LYS A 29 3.88 -15.58 2.75
N GLN A 30 4.31 -14.60 1.96
CA GLN A 30 4.77 -14.85 0.58
C GLN A 30 5.95 -15.82 0.53
N PHE A 31 6.90 -15.73 1.47
CA PHE A 31 8.00 -16.71 1.56
C PHE A 31 7.55 -18.11 1.97
N VAL A 32 6.53 -18.22 2.83
CA VAL A 32 5.94 -19.52 3.21
C VAL A 32 5.25 -20.16 2.01
N ASP A 33 4.53 -19.36 1.21
CA ASP A 33 3.82 -19.85 0.03
C ASP A 33 4.77 -20.12 -1.16
N ASN A 34 5.93 -19.45 -1.21
CA ASN A 34 6.95 -19.56 -2.25
C ASN A 34 8.34 -19.91 -1.65
N PRO A 35 8.53 -21.17 -1.20
CA PRO A 35 9.73 -21.56 -0.45
C PRO A 35 11.03 -21.52 -1.27
N ASP A 36 10.93 -21.57 -2.60
CA ASP A 36 12.04 -21.36 -3.53
C ASP A 36 12.58 -19.93 -3.44
N GLN A 37 11.69 -18.93 -3.39
CA GLN A 37 12.07 -17.52 -3.22
C GLN A 37 12.73 -17.28 -1.85
N TRP A 38 12.27 -17.97 -0.82
CA TRP A 38 12.93 -17.94 0.50
C TRP A 38 14.34 -18.53 0.46
N ALA A 39 14.55 -19.63 -0.28
CA ALA A 39 15.86 -20.23 -0.44
C ALA A 39 16.85 -19.26 -1.12
N LEU A 40 16.42 -18.56 -2.17
CA LEU A 40 17.22 -17.54 -2.84
C LEU A 40 17.70 -16.44 -1.86
N MET A 41 16.81 -15.95 -0.99
CA MET A 41 17.17 -14.92 0.00
C MET A 41 18.14 -15.41 1.08
N ARG A 42 18.06 -16.70 1.42
CA ARG A 42 18.98 -17.31 2.39
C ARG A 42 20.38 -17.49 1.82
N ASP A 43 20.46 -17.83 0.54
CA ASP A 43 21.72 -18.08 -0.15
C ASP A 43 22.43 -16.76 -0.51
N ASP A 44 21.66 -15.74 -0.90
CA ASP A 44 22.13 -14.37 -1.08
C ASP A 44 21.14 -13.34 -0.50
N PRO A 45 21.49 -12.64 0.60
CA PRO A 45 20.65 -11.61 1.20
C PRO A 45 20.71 -10.25 0.49
N SER A 46 21.52 -10.09 -0.56
CA SER A 46 21.66 -8.81 -1.28
C SER A 46 20.34 -8.17 -1.77
N PRO A 47 19.29 -8.92 -2.19
CA PRO A 47 18.05 -8.34 -2.70
C PRO A 47 16.98 -8.09 -1.63
N ILE A 48 17.27 -8.30 -0.33
CA ILE A 48 16.30 -8.06 0.76
C ILE A 48 15.60 -6.69 0.66
N PRO A 49 16.29 -5.55 0.38
CA PRO A 49 15.61 -4.26 0.26
C PRO A 49 14.52 -4.24 -0.83
N SER A 50 14.79 -4.81 -2.00
CA SER A 50 13.79 -4.90 -3.08
C SER A 50 12.68 -5.89 -2.74
N THR A 51 12.98 -7.02 -2.10
CA THR A 51 11.97 -8.03 -1.75
C THR A 51 10.97 -7.50 -0.71
N ILE A 52 11.42 -6.64 0.20
CA ILE A 52 10.50 -5.96 1.13
C ILE A 52 9.54 -5.06 0.35
N LEU A 53 10.02 -4.28 -0.61
CA LEU A 53 9.17 -3.41 -1.45
C LEU A 53 8.16 -4.22 -2.26
N GLU A 54 8.60 -5.35 -2.84
CA GLU A 54 7.73 -6.28 -3.55
C GLU A 54 6.64 -6.84 -2.63
N GLY A 55 7.00 -7.24 -1.42
CA GLY A 55 6.04 -7.67 -0.41
C GLY A 55 5.01 -6.59 -0.06
N VAL A 56 5.38 -5.30 -0.06
CA VAL A 56 4.42 -4.20 0.12
C VAL A 56 3.47 -4.07 -1.07
N LEU A 57 3.97 -4.22 -2.30
CA LEU A 57 3.17 -4.14 -3.52
C LEU A 57 2.15 -5.29 -3.60
N ILE A 58 2.63 -6.54 -3.51
CA ILE A 58 1.79 -7.73 -3.59
C ILE A 58 0.72 -7.73 -2.50
N ALA A 59 1.11 -7.40 -1.26
CA ALA A 59 0.18 -7.41 -0.14
C ALA A 59 -0.79 -6.22 -0.15
N SER A 60 -0.35 -5.08 -0.70
CA SER A 60 -1.10 -3.82 -0.71
C SER A 60 -1.77 -3.52 0.64
N VAL A 61 -0.99 -3.52 1.73
CA VAL A 61 -1.51 -3.40 3.12
C VAL A 61 -2.40 -2.18 3.31
N VAL A 62 -2.11 -1.10 2.59
CA VAL A 62 -3.07 -0.03 2.33
C VAL A 62 -3.74 -0.32 0.98
N GLN A 63 -4.98 -0.80 1.02
CA GLN A 63 -5.70 -1.25 -0.17
C GLN A 63 -6.15 -0.09 -1.06
N TRP A 64 -6.58 1.02 -0.44
CA TRP A 64 -7.13 2.17 -1.15
C TRP A 64 -7.12 3.44 -0.31
N PHE A 65 -7.17 4.59 -0.99
CA PHE A 65 -7.56 5.87 -0.41
C PHE A 65 -8.66 6.52 -1.25
N THR A 66 -9.29 7.56 -0.72
CA THR A 66 -10.26 8.34 -1.49
C THR A 66 -9.79 9.77 -1.73
N ARG A 67 -10.35 10.39 -2.77
CA ARG A 67 -10.29 11.83 -3.06
C ARG A 67 -11.71 12.35 -3.29
N VAL A 68 -11.89 13.65 -3.20
CA VAL A 68 -13.13 14.33 -3.60
C VAL A 68 -12.75 15.31 -4.70
N THR A 69 -13.43 15.25 -5.84
CA THR A 69 -13.18 16.16 -6.97
C THR A 69 -13.52 17.59 -6.58
N THR A 70 -12.68 18.54 -7.00
CA THR A 70 -12.86 19.98 -6.73
C THR A 70 -13.46 20.74 -7.89
N ARG A 71 -13.74 20.05 -9.00
CA ARG A 71 -14.38 20.52 -10.23
C ARG A 71 -14.84 19.28 -11.02
N ASP A 72 -15.67 19.50 -12.03
CA ASP A 72 -15.92 18.50 -13.06
C ASP A 72 -14.59 18.13 -13.76
N ASP A 73 -14.35 16.83 -13.96
CA ASP A 73 -13.16 16.31 -14.64
C ASP A 73 -13.51 15.03 -15.41
N GLU A 74 -12.77 14.76 -16.49
CA GLU A 74 -13.00 13.59 -17.35
C GLU A 74 -11.84 12.60 -17.19
N LEU A 75 -12.14 11.33 -16.91
CA LEU A 75 -11.15 10.25 -16.76
C LEU A 75 -11.60 9.06 -17.60
N ASP A 76 -10.77 8.61 -18.55
CA ASP A 76 -11.09 7.52 -19.47
C ASP A 76 -12.47 7.65 -20.14
N ASP A 77 -12.76 8.85 -20.67
CA ASP A 77 -14.05 9.21 -21.29
C ASP A 77 -15.26 9.17 -20.33
N ILE A 78 -15.01 9.14 -19.01
CA ILE A 78 -16.05 9.21 -17.96
C ILE A 78 -15.98 10.58 -17.29
N LEU A 79 -17.08 11.34 -17.38
CA LEU A 79 -17.26 12.57 -16.62
C LEU A 79 -17.45 12.25 -15.13
N ILE A 80 -16.59 12.80 -14.28
CA ILE A 80 -16.65 12.78 -12.83
C ILE A 80 -17.03 14.19 -12.34
N PRO A 81 -18.26 14.41 -11.87
CA PRO A 81 -18.71 15.73 -11.43
C PRO A 81 -17.96 16.26 -10.21
N GLU A 82 -17.96 17.58 -10.00
CA GLU A 82 -17.49 18.25 -8.79
C GLU A 82 -18.15 17.64 -7.53
N GLY A 83 -17.37 17.50 -6.45
CA GLY A 83 -17.86 16.97 -5.16
C GLY A 83 -18.00 15.45 -5.11
N THR A 84 -17.68 14.74 -6.19
CA THR A 84 -17.72 13.28 -6.25
C THR A 84 -16.57 12.68 -5.47
N ARG A 85 -16.87 11.67 -4.63
CA ARG A 85 -15.83 10.86 -3.96
C ARG A 85 -15.34 9.76 -4.89
N VAL A 86 -14.05 9.78 -5.17
CA VAL A 86 -13.36 8.77 -5.99
C VAL A 86 -12.51 7.88 -5.09
N LEU A 87 -12.59 6.57 -5.28
CA LEU A 87 -11.72 5.59 -4.63
C LEU A 87 -10.57 5.25 -5.56
N HIS A 88 -9.34 5.36 -5.06
CA HIS A 88 -8.13 4.91 -5.74
C HIS A 88 -7.67 3.60 -5.09
N SER A 89 -7.80 2.50 -5.83
CA SER A 89 -7.42 1.16 -5.38
C SER A 89 -5.96 0.86 -5.73
N TYR A 90 -5.08 0.89 -4.72
CA TYR A 90 -3.69 0.47 -4.87
C TYR A 90 -3.61 -1.03 -5.11
N ALA A 91 -4.44 -1.82 -4.42
CA ALA A 91 -4.43 -3.27 -4.56
C ALA A 91 -4.74 -3.74 -5.98
N ALA A 92 -5.73 -3.08 -6.63
CA ALA A 92 -6.03 -3.37 -8.02
C ALA A 92 -4.88 -2.90 -8.94
N GLY A 93 -4.37 -1.68 -8.76
CA GLY A 93 -3.31 -1.13 -9.60
C GLY A 93 -1.98 -1.89 -9.51
N ASN A 94 -1.61 -2.36 -8.32
CA ASN A 94 -0.36 -3.10 -8.08
C ASN A 94 -0.38 -4.51 -8.67
N THR A 95 -1.54 -5.05 -9.04
CA THR A 95 -1.72 -6.40 -9.60
C THR A 95 -2.33 -6.39 -10.99
N ASP A 96 -2.40 -5.21 -11.62
CA ASP A 96 -3.02 -5.01 -12.92
C ASP A 96 -2.08 -5.50 -14.04
N GLU A 97 -2.44 -6.58 -14.74
CA GLU A 97 -1.63 -7.19 -15.80
C GLU A 97 -1.31 -6.27 -17.00
N ARG A 98 -1.96 -5.10 -17.08
CA ARG A 98 -1.64 -4.06 -18.08
C ARG A 98 -0.32 -3.34 -17.80
N TYR A 99 0.21 -3.46 -16.57
CA TYR A 99 1.41 -2.79 -16.07
C TYR A 99 2.35 -3.79 -15.39
#